data_AF-A0A933AZX7-F1
#
_entry.id   AF-A0A933AZX7-F1
#
_cell.length_a   1.000
_cell.length_b   1.000
_cell.length_c   1.000
_cell.angle_alpha   90.00
_cell.angle_beta   90.00
_cell.angle_gamma   90.00
#
_symmetry.space_group_name_H-M   'P 1'
#
loop_
_entity.id
_entity.type
_entity.pdbx_description
1 polymer ?
#
loop_
_entity_poly.entity_id
_entity_poly.type
_entity_poly.pdbx_seq_one_letter_code
_entity_poly.pdbx_strand_id
1 'polypeptide(L)'
;PEGDGHFRRPFGHAPRYVGDGIALLGDAAHPVTPAGGQGANMSVADAAVLAEVALEALRSGDRSARRLARYEIVRRPANARSLLFSARPRAMFRLLQIVPALAPCLIGFLRDVNRRPDLKRRFLGGVARAFVSTPPTGLAATPSP
;
A
#
# COMPACT_ATOMS: atom_id res chain seq x y z
N PRO A 1 34.89 10.64 -5.09
CA PRO A 1 34.45 9.45 -4.33
C PRO A 1 33.15 9.76 -3.56
N GLU A 2 32.07 9.11 -3.98
CA GLU A 2 30.85 8.82 -3.21
C GLU A 2 30.21 10.02 -2.49
N GLY A 3 29.47 10.83 -3.25
CA GLY A 3 28.45 11.69 -2.66
C GLY A 3 27.31 10.81 -2.18
N ASP A 4 27.08 10.79 -0.87
CA ASP A 4 25.97 10.08 -0.23
C ASP A 4 24.67 10.39 -0.96
N GLY A 5 24.23 9.44 -1.78
CA GLY A 5 23.05 9.50 -2.63
C GLY A 5 21.77 9.39 -1.81
N HIS A 6 21.61 10.26 -0.82
CA HIS A 6 20.38 10.42 -0.07
C HIS A 6 19.32 11.05 -0.97
N PHE A 7 18.74 10.23 -1.84
CA PHE A 7 17.59 10.59 -2.64
C PHE A 7 16.39 10.70 -1.71
N ARG A 8 16.07 11.92 -1.29
CA ARG A 8 14.91 12.22 -0.45
C ARG A 8 13.65 11.94 -1.27
N ARG A 9 13.12 10.72 -1.19
CA ARG A 9 11.86 10.36 -1.85
C ARG A 9 10.72 11.13 -1.15
N PRO A 10 10.02 12.04 -1.85
CA PRO A 10 8.87 12.70 -1.26
C PRO A 10 7.84 11.62 -0.90
N PHE A 11 7.41 11.61 0.35
CA PHE A 11 6.34 10.72 0.79
C PHE A 11 5.02 11.17 0.19
N GLY A 12 4.25 10.24 -0.38
CA GLY A 12 2.89 10.53 -0.86
C GLY A 12 2.55 9.85 -2.17
N HIS A 13 1.59 10.42 -2.87
CA HIS A 13 1.12 9.95 -4.17
C HIS A 13 1.63 10.86 -5.28
N ALA A 14 1.89 10.29 -6.46
CA ALA A 14 1.92 11.07 -7.69
C ALA A 14 0.57 11.84 -7.84
N PRO A 15 0.58 13.07 -8.39
CA PRO A 15 -0.64 13.86 -8.54
C PRO A 15 -1.73 13.14 -9.36
N ARG A 16 -1.30 12.37 -10.36
CA ARG A 16 -2.10 11.49 -11.22
C ARG A 16 -1.36 10.19 -11.44
N TYR A 17 -2.09 9.09 -11.56
CA TYR A 17 -1.52 7.77 -11.83
C TYR A 17 -1.58 7.45 -13.32
N VAL A 18 -2.46 8.10 -14.07
CA VAL A 18 -2.67 7.82 -15.50
C VAL A 18 -2.62 9.08 -16.34
N GLY A 19 -2.21 8.91 -17.59
CA GLY A 19 -2.30 9.86 -18.69
C GLY A 19 -2.64 9.12 -19.98
N ASP A 20 -2.74 9.83 -21.10
CA ASP A 20 -3.01 9.19 -22.39
C ASP A 20 -1.87 8.22 -22.75
N GLY A 21 -2.19 6.93 -22.88
CA GLY A 21 -1.25 5.87 -23.21
C GLY A 21 -0.25 5.51 -22.11
N ILE A 22 -0.36 6.07 -20.90
CA ILE A 22 0.62 5.89 -19.82
C ILE A 22 -0.04 5.67 -18.47
N ALA A 23 0.55 4.80 -17.65
CA ALA A 23 0.17 4.55 -16.27
C ALA A 23 1.40 4.37 -15.37
N LEU A 24 1.31 4.87 -14.14
CA LEU A 24 2.30 4.72 -13.08
C LEU A 24 1.81 3.70 -12.05
N LEU A 25 2.71 2.86 -11.55
CA LEU A 25 2.42 1.88 -10.50
C LEU A 25 3.60 1.75 -9.52
N GLY A 26 3.33 1.18 -8.35
CA GLY A 26 4.37 0.99 -7.32
C GLY A 26 5.04 2.30 -6.91
N ASP A 27 6.35 2.27 -6.69
CA ASP A 27 7.13 3.44 -6.24
C ASP A 27 7.07 4.65 -7.19
N ALA A 28 6.73 4.44 -8.47
CA ALA A 28 6.51 5.55 -9.41
C ALA A 28 5.22 6.32 -9.11
N ALA A 29 4.22 5.66 -8.53
CA ALA A 29 2.91 6.22 -8.20
C ALA A 29 2.73 6.53 -6.70
N HIS A 30 3.39 5.77 -5.83
CA HIS A 30 3.30 5.89 -4.37
C HIS A 30 4.59 5.37 -3.72
N PRO A 31 5.67 6.15 -3.66
CA PRO A 31 6.88 5.75 -2.95
C PRO A 31 6.55 5.45 -1.47
N VAL A 32 6.74 4.19 -1.09
CA VAL A 32 6.57 3.72 0.29
C VAL A 32 7.94 3.50 0.92
N THR A 33 8.02 3.57 2.25
CA THR A 33 9.25 3.12 2.91
C THR A 33 9.21 1.63 3.24
N PRO A 34 10.39 0.98 3.30
CA PRO A 34 10.49 -0.42 3.70
C PRO A 34 9.87 -0.72 5.06
N ALA A 35 9.83 0.27 5.96
CA ALA A 35 9.19 0.19 7.27
C ALA A 35 7.68 -0.08 7.13
N GLY A 36 7.30 -1.36 7.13
CA GLY A 36 5.94 -1.85 6.94
C GLY A 36 5.83 -3.04 5.98
N GLY A 37 6.83 -3.25 5.10
CA GLY A 37 6.89 -4.40 4.18
C GLY A 37 5.79 -4.46 3.13
N GLN A 38 5.05 -3.36 2.89
CA GLN A 38 3.85 -3.37 2.03
C GLN A 38 4.09 -2.95 0.57
N GLY A 39 5.25 -2.41 0.21
CA GLY A 39 5.50 -1.89 -1.14
C GLY A 39 5.35 -2.94 -2.24
N ALA A 40 5.84 -4.15 -1.99
CA ALA A 40 5.69 -5.26 -2.92
C ALA A 40 4.21 -5.66 -3.09
N ASN A 41 3.47 -5.82 -1.98
CA ASN A 41 2.06 -6.19 -2.02
C ASN A 41 1.21 -5.15 -2.76
N MET A 42 1.49 -3.87 -2.52
CA MET A 42 0.80 -2.77 -3.21
C MET A 42 1.08 -2.77 -4.71
N SER A 43 2.35 -2.96 -5.10
CA SER A 43 2.76 -3.04 -6.51
C SER A 43 2.12 -4.22 -7.24
N VAL A 44 2.02 -5.39 -6.60
CA VAL A 44 1.36 -6.57 -7.18
C VAL A 44 -0.14 -6.31 -7.37
N ALA A 45 -0.80 -5.74 -6.37
CA ALA A 45 -2.22 -5.42 -6.45
C ALA A 45 -2.52 -4.32 -7.49
N ASP A 46 -1.61 -3.35 -7.66
CA ASP A 46 -1.70 -2.38 -8.75
C ASP A 46 -1.57 -3.04 -10.12
N ALA A 47 -0.58 -3.92 -10.29
CA ALA A 47 -0.35 -4.62 -11.56
C ALA A 47 -1.57 -5.45 -11.98
N ALA A 48 -2.23 -6.14 -11.04
CA ALA A 48 -3.44 -6.92 -11.33
C ALA A 48 -4.57 -6.04 -11.90
N VAL A 49 -4.87 -4.91 -11.25
CA VAL A 49 -5.93 -3.99 -11.71
C VAL A 49 -5.53 -3.27 -13.00
N LEU A 50 -4.27 -2.86 -13.12
CA LEU A 50 -3.80 -2.18 -14.33
C LEU A 50 -3.83 -3.13 -15.54
N ALA A 51 -3.51 -4.42 -15.36
CA ALA A 51 -3.57 -5.40 -16.44
C ALA A 51 -4.98 -5.55 -17.02
N GLU A 52 -6.01 -5.61 -16.17
CA GLU A 52 -7.41 -5.66 -16.62
C GLU A 52 -7.78 -4.43 -17.46
N VAL A 53 -7.48 -3.24 -16.94
CA VAL A 53 -7.80 -1.97 -17.62
C VAL A 53 -6.99 -1.79 -18.91
N ALA A 54 -5.73 -2.23 -18.93
CA ALA A 54 -4.87 -2.18 -20.11
C ALA A 54 -5.34 -3.12 -21.21
N LEU A 55 -5.75 -4.36 -20.87
CA LEU A 55 -6.35 -5.29 -21.82
C LEU A 55 -7.62 -4.73 -22.44
N GLU A 56 -8.48 -4.14 -21.61
CA GLU A 56 -9.69 -3.44 -22.02
C GLU A 56 -9.42 -2.26 -22.97
N ALA A 57 -8.36 -1.47 -22.72
CA ALA A 57 -7.92 -0.36 -23.56
C ALA A 57 -7.34 -0.83 -24.90
N LEU A 58 -6.55 -1.90 -24.88
CA LEU A 58 -5.96 -2.48 -26.10
C LEU A 58 -7.04 -3.06 -27.02
N ARG A 59 -8.05 -3.74 -26.45
CA ARG A 59 -9.18 -4.32 -27.22
C ARG A 59 -10.06 -3.25 -27.87
N SER A 60 -10.31 -2.14 -27.18
CA SER A 60 -11.13 -1.05 -27.72
C SER A 60 -10.34 -0.06 -28.60
N GLY A 61 -9.00 -0.11 -28.56
CA GLY A 61 -8.13 0.89 -29.18
C GLY A 61 -8.10 2.24 -28.45
N ASP A 62 -8.88 2.40 -27.38
CA ASP A 62 -8.94 3.63 -26.59
C ASP A 62 -7.91 3.55 -25.46
N ARG A 63 -6.82 4.31 -25.60
CA ARG A 63 -5.75 4.41 -24.59
C ARG A 63 -5.81 5.72 -23.81
N SER A 64 -6.94 6.42 -23.83
CA SER A 64 -7.09 7.70 -23.14
C SER A 64 -6.93 7.55 -21.63
N ALA A 65 -6.52 8.63 -20.97
CA ALA A 65 -6.48 8.73 -19.52
C ALA A 65 -7.85 8.39 -18.91
N ARG A 66 -8.95 8.71 -19.59
CA ARG A 66 -10.31 8.37 -19.17
C ARG A 66 -10.53 6.86 -19.12
N ARG A 67 -10.08 6.11 -20.14
CA ARG A 67 -10.15 4.65 -20.15
C ARG A 67 -9.33 4.05 -19.00
N LEU A 68 -8.13 4.60 -18.78
CA LEU A 68 -7.22 4.13 -17.74
C LEU A 68 -7.63 4.56 -16.32
N ALA A 69 -8.49 5.57 -16.16
CA ALA A 69 -8.86 6.15 -14.87
C ALA A 69 -9.45 5.14 -13.87
N ARG A 70 -10.07 4.06 -14.35
CA ARG A 70 -10.57 2.97 -13.47
C ARG A 70 -9.46 2.41 -12.58
N TYR A 71 -8.25 2.27 -13.11
CA TYR A 71 -7.09 1.83 -12.32
C TYR A 71 -6.79 2.81 -11.18
N GLU A 72 -6.69 4.10 -11.48
CA GLU A 72 -6.42 5.13 -10.47
C GLU A 72 -7.52 5.19 -9.40
N ILE A 73 -8.79 5.16 -9.81
CA ILE A 73 -9.96 5.22 -8.91
C ILE A 73 -9.95 4.06 -7.91
N VAL A 74 -9.62 2.85 -8.36
CA VAL A 74 -9.60 1.66 -7.50
C VAL A 74 -8.37 1.65 -6.61
N ARG A 75 -7.19 1.98 -7.16
CA ARG A 75 -5.91 1.76 -6.46
C ARG A 75 -5.50 2.90 -5.55
N ARG A 76 -5.78 4.16 -5.91
CA ARG A 76 -5.33 5.33 -5.14
C ARG A 76 -5.84 5.32 -3.69
N PRO A 77 -7.12 5.03 -3.38
CA PRO A 77 -7.60 4.94 -2.00
C PRO A 77 -6.99 3.78 -1.22
N ALA A 78 -6.82 2.61 -1.85
CA ALA A 78 -6.21 1.44 -1.23
C ALA A 78 -4.74 1.72 -0.87
N ASN A 79 -3.99 2.32 -1.78
CA ASN A 79 -2.59 2.67 -1.58
C ASN A 79 -2.44 3.77 -0.50
N ALA A 80 -3.35 4.74 -0.44
CA ALA A 80 -3.38 5.76 0.60
C ALA A 80 -3.57 5.17 2.01
N ARG A 81 -4.45 4.18 2.15
CA ARG A 81 -4.68 3.48 3.43
C ARG A 81 -3.42 2.77 3.90
N SER A 82 -2.71 2.10 2.99
CA SER A 82 -1.46 1.39 3.28
C SER A 82 -0.30 2.33 3.62
N LEU A 83 -0.22 3.48 2.94
CA LEU A 83 0.73 4.55 3.28
C LEU A 83 0.49 5.12 4.68
N LEU A 84 -0.76 5.43 5.03
CA LEU A 84 -1.11 5.91 6.36
C LEU A 84 -0.78 4.88 7.45
N PHE A 85 -1.01 3.60 7.18
CA PHE A 85 -0.60 2.54 8.10
C PHE A 85 0.92 2.54 8.32
N SER A 86 1.71 2.70 7.26
CA SER A 86 3.17 2.74 7.31
C SER A 86 3.72 4.01 7.98
N ALA A 87 2.95 5.10 8.01
CA ALA A 87 3.28 6.33 8.72
C ALA A 87 3.07 6.24 10.24
N ARG A 88 2.15 5.38 10.72
CA ARG A 88 1.83 5.25 12.16
C ARG A 88 3.01 4.83 13.03
N PRO A 89 3.79 3.79 12.66
CA PRO A 89 5.00 3.43 13.42
C PRO A 89 5.97 4.60 13.53
N ARG A 90 6.17 5.39 12.47
CA ARG A 90 7.05 6.58 12.53
C ARG A 90 6.58 7.59 13.57
N ALA A 91 5.28 7.92 13.56
CA ALA A 91 4.72 8.85 14.53
C ALA A 91 4.87 8.33 15.97
N MET A 92 4.63 7.03 16.18
CA MET A 92 4.83 6.37 17.47
C MET A 92 6.29 6.41 17.93
N PHE A 93 7.24 6.04 17.07
CA PHE A 93 8.67 6.10 17.39
C PHE A 93 9.13 7.53 17.71
N ARG A 94 8.64 8.53 16.97
CA ARG A 94 8.92 9.94 17.26
C ARG A 94 8.38 10.35 18.64
N LEU A 95 7.18 9.90 19.01
CA LEU A 95 6.60 10.17 20.32
C LEU A 95 7.46 9.56 21.44
N LEU A 96 7.94 8.32 21.27
CA LEU A 96 8.80 7.66 22.25
C LEU A 96 10.16 8.35 22.41
N GLN A 97 10.66 9.03 21.38
CA GLN A 97 11.86 9.86 21.49
C GLN A 97 11.63 11.13 22.30
N ILE A 98 10.42 11.70 22.23
CA ILE A 98 10.04 12.90 23.01
C ILE A 98 9.73 12.52 24.46
N VAL A 99 9.06 11.38 24.69
CA VAL A 99 8.64 10.91 26.01
C VAL A 99 9.14 9.47 26.24
N PRO A 100 10.45 9.27 26.54
CA PRO A 100 11.05 7.94 26.66
C PRO A 100 10.48 7.11 27.81
N ALA A 101 9.92 7.75 28.84
CA ALA A 101 9.26 7.09 29.96
C ALA A 101 8.06 6.20 29.54
N LEU A 102 7.46 6.42 28.36
CA LEU A 102 6.38 5.59 27.84
C LEU A 102 6.87 4.26 27.22
N ALA A 103 8.15 4.16 26.84
CA ALA A 103 8.71 2.98 26.20
C ALA A 103 8.53 1.67 27.02
N PRO A 104 8.85 1.62 28.34
CA PRO A 104 8.64 0.40 29.13
C PRO A 104 7.16 -0.01 29.23
N CYS A 105 6.24 0.95 29.26
CA CYS A 105 4.80 0.67 29.25
C CYS A 105 4.38 0.03 27.92
N LEU A 106 4.80 0.61 26.79
CA LEU A 106 4.51 0.05 25.46
C LEU A 106 5.14 -1.34 25.27
N ILE A 107 6.40 -1.52 25.66
CA ILE A 107 7.09 -2.81 25.56
C ILE A 107 6.41 -3.86 26.44
N GLY A 108 5.99 -3.49 27.66
CA GLY A 108 5.23 -4.35 28.56
C GLY A 108 3.91 -4.80 27.94
N PHE A 109 3.16 -3.86 27.35
CA PHE A 109 1.92 -4.14 26.62
C PHE A 109 2.17 -5.09 25.44
N LEU A 110 3.13 -4.80 24.56
CA LEU A 110 3.42 -5.66 23.40
C LEU A 110 3.85 -7.07 23.82
N ARG A 111 4.59 -7.20 24.93
CA ARG A 111 4.97 -8.50 25.50
C ARG A 111 3.76 -9.28 25.98
N ASP A 112 2.79 -8.63 26.63
CA ASP A 112 1.54 -9.26 27.06
C ASP A 112 0.68 -9.68 25.85
N VAL A 113 0.56 -8.82 24.82
CA VAL A 113 -0.09 -9.18 23.55
C VAL A 113 0.55 -10.41 22.91
N ASN A 114 1.89 -10.51 22.92
CA ASN A 114 2.60 -11.65 22.32
C ASN A 114 2.43 -12.95 23.13
N ARG A 115 2.14 -12.87 24.44
CA ARG A 115 1.87 -14.03 25.30
C ARG A 115 0.45 -14.59 25.15
N ARG A 116 -0.50 -13.79 24.63
CA ARG A 116 -1.90 -14.21 24.43
C ARG A 116 -2.16 -14.57 22.96
N PRO A 117 -2.26 -15.86 22.58
CA PRO A 117 -2.35 -16.29 21.19
C PRO A 117 -3.58 -15.74 20.46
N ASP A 118 -4.72 -15.59 21.13
CA ASP A 118 -5.94 -15.05 20.53
C ASP A 118 -5.82 -13.55 20.21
N LEU A 119 -5.21 -12.79 21.13
CA LEU A 119 -4.97 -11.37 20.95
C LEU A 119 -3.94 -11.13 19.83
N LYS A 120 -2.88 -11.94 19.80
CA LYS A 120 -1.88 -11.95 18.74
C LYS A 120 -2.50 -12.25 17.38
N ARG A 121 -3.39 -13.27 17.28
CA ARG A 121 -4.10 -13.58 16.03
C ARG A 121 -5.02 -12.45 15.59
N ARG A 122 -5.75 -11.81 16.50
CA ARG A 122 -6.60 -10.64 16.18
C ARG A 122 -5.77 -9.44 15.71
N PHE A 123 -4.66 -9.17 16.38
CA PHE A 123 -3.74 -8.10 16.00
C PHE A 123 -3.12 -8.35 14.61
N LEU A 124 -2.49 -9.51 14.42
CA LEU A 124 -1.89 -9.89 13.13
C LEU A 124 -2.94 -9.99 12.01
N GLY A 125 -4.16 -10.46 12.33
CA GLY A 125 -5.27 -10.50 11.38
C GLY A 125 -5.77 -9.11 10.99
N GLY A 126 -5.86 -8.17 11.92
CA GLY A 126 -6.20 -6.77 11.65
C GLY A 126 -5.15 -6.07 10.80
N VAL A 127 -3.87 -6.33 11.10
CA VAL A 127 -2.72 -5.88 10.29
C VAL A 127 -2.82 -6.49 8.89
N ALA A 128 -2.88 -7.81 8.75
CA ALA A 128 -2.97 -8.51 7.47
C ALA A 128 -4.18 -8.09 6.60
N ARG A 129 -5.37 -7.94 7.22
CA ARG A 129 -6.60 -7.53 6.52
C ARG A 129 -6.64 -6.04 6.17
N ALA A 130 -5.89 -5.20 6.87
CA ALA A 130 -5.70 -3.82 6.43
C ALA A 130 -5.03 -3.76 5.04
N PHE A 131 -4.39 -4.85 4.59
CA PHE A 131 -3.60 -4.94 3.36
C PHE A 131 -4.24 -5.72 2.23
N VAL A 132 -5.33 -6.45 2.47
CA VAL A 132 -6.10 -7.09 1.40
C VAL A 132 -7.03 -6.04 0.82
N SER A 133 -6.63 -5.41 -0.28
CA SER A 133 -7.61 -4.82 -1.19
C SER A 133 -8.43 -5.99 -1.74
N THR A 134 -9.71 -6.08 -1.39
CA THR A 134 -10.65 -6.91 -2.15
C THR A 134 -10.43 -6.58 -3.62
N PRO A 135 -10.07 -7.56 -4.47
CA PRO A 135 -9.95 -7.29 -5.89
C PRO A 135 -11.30 -6.71 -6.37
N PRO A 136 -11.30 -5.66 -7.21
CA PRO A 136 -12.53 -5.28 -7.88
C PRO A 136 -13.03 -6.53 -8.61
N THR A 137 -14.32 -6.81 -8.41
CA THR A 137 -15.07 -7.93 -8.96
C THR A 137 -14.66 -8.20 -10.41
N GLY A 138 -13.99 -9.33 -10.66
CA GLY A 138 -13.48 -9.73 -11.99
C GLY A 138 -12.75 -11.07 -12.00
N LEU A 139 -11.99 -11.39 -10.93
CA LEU A 139 -11.27 -12.67 -10.79
C LEU A 139 -11.99 -13.73 -9.93
N ALA A 140 -13.17 -13.43 -9.38
CA ALA A 140 -13.92 -14.33 -8.50
C ALA A 140 -15.14 -15.01 -9.14
N ALA A 141 -15.35 -14.88 -10.46
CA ALA A 141 -16.51 -15.44 -11.13
C ALA A 141 -16.16 -16.05 -12.49
N THR A 142 -15.36 -17.11 -12.49
CA THR A 142 -15.58 -18.20 -13.44
C THR A 142 -16.30 -19.30 -12.67
N PRO A 143 -17.60 -19.56 -12.91
CA PRO A 143 -18.17 -20.83 -12.47
C PRO A 143 -17.39 -21.92 -13.21
N SER A 144 -16.79 -22.85 -12.45
CA SER A 144 -16.23 -24.07 -13.03
C SER A 144 -17.33 -24.83 -13.79
N PRO A 145 -16.99 -25.47 -14.92
CA PRO A 145 -17.93 -26.28 -15.69
C PRO A 145 -18.44 -27.50 -14.91
#